data_AF-A0A5C8ZZG5-F1
#
_entry.id   AF-A0A5C8ZZG5-F1
#
_cell.length_a   1.000
_cell.length_b   1.000
_cell.length_c   1.000
_cell.angle_alpha   90.00
_cell.angle_beta   90.00
_cell.angle_gamma   90.00
#
_symmetry.space_group_name_H-M   'P 1'
#
loop_
_entity.id
_entity.type
_entity.pdbx_description
1 polymer ?
#
loop_
_entity_poly.entity_id
_entity_poly.type
_entity_poly.pdbx_seq_one_letter_code
_entity_poly.pdbx_strand_id
1 'polypeptide(L)'
;MILQRMAESLRSRNWGNLFTELVIVVVGVFIGLQVDTWNDARSDAKRREQIVDALATYLSDLRSVQENVNAEVELGLASWESAYADGRRPPPFYYRHQGSDTAPDMWSTLKQMQLTDLFDPVTLFDLSYFFSELDGVGQKHVRYITFVENQILPGLDSNEEVFYDQNGELRMEFRANMNRLREHVQDNLRLTRWADCLVYRLGATRTFDQSCLSVDHQLDGMSRRL
;
A
#
# COMPACT_ATOMS: atom_id res chain seq x y z
N MET A 1 -85.43 6.61 12.01
CA MET A 1 -84.82 5.53 12.82
C MET A 1 -84.21 4.40 11.97
N ILE A 2 -83.26 4.71 11.08
CA ILE A 2 -82.40 3.70 10.42
C ILE A 2 -80.92 4.13 10.53
N LEU A 3 -80.67 5.45 10.49
CA LEU A 3 -79.34 6.04 10.66
C LEU A 3 -78.72 5.83 12.05
N GLN A 4 -79.51 5.77 13.13
CA GLN A 4 -78.99 5.54 14.48
C GLN A 4 -78.61 4.08 14.76
N ARG A 5 -79.24 3.10 14.10
CA ARG A 5 -78.92 1.68 14.26
C ARG A 5 -77.74 1.22 13.40
N MET A 6 -77.43 1.93 12.31
CA MET A 6 -76.21 1.71 11.52
C MET A 6 -74.95 2.23 12.22
N ALA A 7 -75.08 3.24 13.10
CA ALA A 7 -73.96 3.77 13.88
C ALA A 7 -73.52 2.85 15.04
N GLU A 8 -74.39 1.95 15.50
CA GLU A 8 -74.09 1.02 16.60
C GLU A 8 -73.47 -0.31 16.13
N SER A 9 -73.75 -0.75 14.89
CA SER A 9 -73.17 -1.98 14.33
C SER A 9 -71.72 -1.82 13.83
N LEU A 10 -71.27 -0.59 13.58
CA LEU A 10 -69.86 -0.29 13.23
C LEU A 10 -68.93 -0.20 14.45
N ARG A 11 -69.51 -0.05 15.65
CA ARG A 11 -68.76 0.26 16.88
C ARG A 11 -68.44 -0.94 17.75
N SER A 12 -69.05 -2.09 17.49
CA SER A 12 -68.83 -3.31 18.28
C SER A 12 -68.58 -4.52 17.38
N ARG A 13 -67.31 -4.86 17.14
CA ARG A 13 -66.79 -6.17 17.58
C ARG A 13 -65.32 -6.44 17.31
N ASN A 14 -64.67 -5.90 16.28
CA ASN A 14 -63.33 -6.41 15.92
C ASN A 14 -62.23 -5.36 15.74
N TRP A 15 -62.44 -4.08 16.10
CA TRP A 15 -61.42 -3.03 15.94
C TRP A 15 -60.10 -3.35 16.68
N GLY A 16 -60.17 -3.91 17.88
CA GLY A 16 -58.98 -4.37 18.61
C GLY A 16 -58.28 -5.57 17.94
N ASN A 17 -59.06 -6.46 17.31
CA ASN A 17 -58.51 -7.59 16.56
C ASN A 17 -57.78 -7.12 15.30
N LEU A 18 -58.38 -6.17 14.57
CA LEU A 18 -57.82 -5.55 13.36
C LEU A 18 -56.56 -4.73 13.69
N PHE A 19 -56.54 -4.03 14.82
CA PHE A 19 -55.34 -3.33 15.31
C PHE A 19 -54.22 -4.31 15.67
N THR A 20 -54.55 -5.41 16.34
CA THR A 20 -53.56 -6.44 16.71
C THR A 20 -52.97 -7.09 15.46
N GLU A 21 -53.81 -7.40 14.46
CA GLU A 21 -53.37 -7.93 13.17
C GLU A 21 -52.43 -6.95 12.43
N LEU A 22 -52.76 -5.66 12.42
CA LEU A 22 -51.88 -4.62 11.87
C LEU A 22 -50.53 -4.52 12.62
N VAL A 23 -50.55 -4.54 13.95
CA VAL A 23 -49.33 -4.48 14.77
C VAL A 23 -48.44 -5.68 14.49
N ILE A 24 -49.01 -6.88 14.37
CA ILE A 24 -48.25 -8.10 14.05
C ILE A 24 -47.57 -7.96 12.68
N VAL A 25 -48.27 -7.47 11.65
CA VAL A 25 -47.67 -7.25 10.32
C VAL A 25 -46.55 -6.21 10.37
N VAL A 26 -46.77 -5.06 11.03
CA VAL A 26 -45.76 -4.00 11.14
C VAL A 26 -44.52 -4.49 11.91
N VAL A 27 -44.71 -5.21 13.01
CA VAL A 27 -43.62 -5.81 13.78
C VAL A 27 -42.90 -6.87 12.95
N GLY A 28 -43.61 -7.68 12.17
CA GLY A 28 -43.02 -8.66 11.26
C GLY A 28 -42.13 -8.00 10.19
N VAL A 29 -42.60 -6.94 9.54
CA VAL A 29 -41.80 -6.18 8.56
C VAL A 29 -40.61 -5.50 9.21
N PHE A 30 -40.81 -4.90 10.39
CA PHE A 30 -39.72 -4.26 11.14
C PHE A 30 -38.63 -5.27 11.52
N ILE A 31 -39.00 -6.44 12.04
CA ILE A 31 -38.04 -7.51 12.36
C ILE A 31 -37.34 -7.99 11.09
N GLY A 32 -38.05 -8.16 9.96
CA GLY A 32 -37.45 -8.53 8.68
C GLY A 32 -36.35 -7.57 8.24
N LEU A 33 -36.64 -6.27 8.22
CA LEU A 33 -35.66 -5.22 7.88
C LEU A 33 -34.48 -5.19 8.87
N GLN A 34 -34.73 -5.42 10.15
CA GLN A 34 -33.67 -5.45 11.17
C GLN A 34 -32.75 -6.68 11.04
N VAL A 35 -33.27 -7.82 10.60
CA VAL A 35 -32.47 -9.02 10.34
C VAL A 35 -31.58 -8.83 9.11
N ASP A 36 -32.12 -8.24 8.04
CA ASP A 36 -31.36 -7.95 6.83
C ASP A 36 -30.22 -6.95 7.12
N THR A 37 -30.51 -5.86 7.84
CA THR A 37 -29.49 -4.88 8.24
C THR A 37 -28.41 -5.47 9.15
N TRP A 38 -28.76 -6.41 10.04
CA TRP A 38 -27.77 -7.10 10.87
C TRP A 38 -26.88 -8.04 10.06
N ASN A 39 -27.47 -8.77 9.11
CA ASN A 39 -26.73 -9.66 8.21
C ASN A 39 -25.76 -8.87 7.31
N ASP A 40 -26.23 -7.76 6.75
CA ASP A 40 -25.42 -6.87 5.92
C ASP A 40 -24.26 -6.24 6.71
N ALA A 41 -24.53 -5.72 7.91
CA ALA A 41 -23.48 -5.16 8.79
C ALA A 41 -22.39 -6.18 9.14
N ARG A 42 -22.76 -7.45 9.34
CA ARG A 42 -21.81 -8.54 9.60
C ARG A 42 -20.99 -8.90 8.36
N SER A 43 -21.64 -8.99 7.20
CA SER A 43 -20.99 -9.24 5.92
C SER A 43 -19.98 -8.15 5.58
N ASP A 44 -20.37 -6.89 5.77
CA ASP A 44 -19.52 -5.73 5.58
C ASP A 44 -18.31 -5.77 6.51
N ALA A 45 -18.50 -6.00 7.81
CA ALA A 45 -17.39 -6.08 8.77
C ALA A 45 -16.35 -7.14 8.35
N LYS A 46 -16.80 -8.33 7.92
CA LYS A 46 -15.89 -9.38 7.42
C LYS A 46 -15.16 -8.96 6.16
N ARG A 47 -15.85 -8.32 5.21
CA ARG A 47 -15.23 -7.82 3.98
C ARG A 47 -14.18 -6.75 4.27
N ARG A 48 -14.43 -5.86 5.24
CA ARG A 48 -13.47 -4.84 5.68
C ARG A 48 -12.20 -5.46 6.22
N GLU A 49 -12.34 -6.44 7.12
CA GLU A 49 -11.21 -7.17 7.71
C GLU A 49 -10.35 -7.83 6.63
N GLN A 50 -10.97 -8.52 5.67
CA GLN A 50 -10.25 -9.17 4.55
C GLN A 50 -9.47 -8.18 3.68
N ILE A 51 -10.00 -6.99 3.45
CA ILE A 51 -9.36 -5.97 2.62
C ILE A 51 -8.18 -5.33 3.36
N VAL A 52 -8.35 -5.03 4.65
CA VAL A 52 -7.27 -4.49 5.49
C VAL A 52 -6.13 -5.50 5.61
N ASP A 53 -6.46 -6.79 5.81
CA ASP A 53 -5.48 -7.88 5.88
C ASP A 53 -4.73 -8.08 4.54
N ALA A 54 -5.45 -8.01 3.42
CA ALA A 54 -4.83 -8.07 2.09
C ALA A 54 -3.88 -6.89 1.84
N LEU A 55 -4.23 -5.67 2.29
CA LEU A 55 -3.37 -4.50 2.19
C LEU A 55 -2.13 -4.62 3.09
N ALA A 56 -2.30 -5.10 4.31
CA ALA A 56 -1.18 -5.35 5.22
C ALA A 56 -0.21 -6.40 4.65
N THR A 57 -0.76 -7.48 4.07
CA THR A 57 0.02 -8.51 3.38
C THR A 57 0.79 -7.91 2.20
N TYR A 58 0.13 -7.14 1.34
CA TYR A 58 0.76 -6.46 0.21
C TYR A 58 1.93 -5.57 0.64
N LEU A 59 1.77 -4.76 1.70
CA LEU A 59 2.83 -3.90 2.21
C LEU A 59 4.00 -4.71 2.80
N SER A 60 3.71 -5.83 3.46
CA SER A 60 4.74 -6.74 3.97
C SER A 60 5.51 -7.42 2.83
N ASP A 61 4.83 -7.81 1.76
CA ASP A 61 5.46 -8.41 0.57
C ASP A 61 6.34 -7.39 -0.15
N LEU A 62 5.82 -6.17 -0.36
CA LEU A 62 6.59 -5.06 -0.93
C LEU A 62 7.85 -4.79 -0.11
N ARG A 63 7.72 -4.71 1.22
CA ARG A 63 8.88 -4.54 2.11
C ARG A 63 9.92 -5.65 1.89
N SER A 64 9.48 -6.89 1.90
CA SER A 64 10.37 -8.06 1.80
C SER A 64 11.09 -8.11 0.45
N VAL A 65 10.41 -7.74 -0.63
CA VAL A 65 11.04 -7.61 -1.96
C VAL A 65 12.10 -6.51 -1.94
N GLN A 66 11.79 -5.34 -1.38
CA GLN A 66 12.73 -4.22 -1.33
C GLN A 66 13.97 -4.53 -0.47
N GLU A 67 13.82 -5.24 0.64
CA GLU A 67 14.94 -5.68 1.48
C GLU A 67 15.91 -6.60 0.71
N ASN A 68 15.38 -7.58 -0.02
CA ASN A 68 16.20 -8.49 -0.84
C ASN A 68 16.96 -7.74 -1.94
N VAL A 69 16.28 -6.80 -2.60
CA VAL A 69 16.85 -5.98 -3.68
C VAL A 69 17.95 -5.08 -3.14
N ASN A 70 17.72 -4.42 -2.02
CA ASN A 70 18.73 -3.58 -1.37
C ASN A 70 19.98 -4.38 -1.03
N ALA A 71 19.82 -5.58 -0.45
CA ALA A 71 20.95 -6.44 -0.12
C ALA A 71 21.76 -6.86 -1.37
N GLU A 72 21.08 -7.20 -2.47
CA GLU A 72 21.74 -7.54 -3.74
C GLU A 72 22.53 -6.35 -4.32
N VAL A 73 21.91 -5.17 -4.32
CA VAL A 73 22.52 -3.93 -4.81
C VAL A 73 23.74 -3.55 -3.98
N GLU A 74 23.64 -3.61 -2.65
CA GLU A 74 24.75 -3.29 -1.74
C GLU A 74 25.94 -4.24 -1.95
N LEU A 75 25.67 -5.55 -2.04
CA LEU A 75 26.71 -6.55 -2.32
C LEU A 75 27.39 -6.30 -3.67
N GLY A 76 26.61 -6.00 -4.71
CA GLY A 76 27.13 -5.73 -6.04
C GLY A 76 27.97 -4.46 -6.12
N LEU A 77 27.51 -3.37 -5.48
CA LEU A 77 28.26 -2.12 -5.36
C LEU A 77 29.57 -2.32 -4.60
N ALA A 78 29.55 -3.05 -3.48
CA ALA A 78 30.74 -3.34 -2.69
C ALA A 78 31.75 -4.20 -3.45
N SER A 79 31.27 -5.20 -4.21
CA SER A 79 32.11 -6.02 -5.09
C SER A 79 32.79 -5.18 -6.18
N TRP A 80 32.02 -4.29 -6.82
CA TRP A 80 32.57 -3.35 -7.81
C TRP A 80 33.60 -2.41 -7.19
N GLU A 81 33.33 -1.86 -6.01
CA GLU A 81 34.22 -0.92 -5.33
C GLU A 81 35.54 -1.59 -4.91
N SER A 82 35.48 -2.82 -4.40
CA SER A 82 36.68 -3.62 -4.14
C SER A 82 37.48 -3.85 -5.41
N ALA A 83 36.83 -4.21 -6.51
CA ALA A 83 37.52 -4.42 -7.79
C ALA A 83 38.17 -3.14 -8.32
N TYR A 84 37.46 -2.02 -8.23
CA TYR A 84 37.97 -0.73 -8.64
C TYR A 84 39.17 -0.28 -7.78
N ALA A 85 39.11 -0.52 -6.46
CA ALA A 85 40.21 -0.21 -5.54
C ALA A 85 41.46 -1.05 -5.80
N ASP A 86 41.31 -2.29 -6.30
CA ASP A 86 42.42 -3.15 -6.73
C ASP A 86 43.08 -2.69 -8.05
N GLY A 87 42.63 -1.57 -8.63
CA GLY A 87 43.08 -1.06 -9.93
C GLY A 87 42.46 -1.80 -11.13
N ARG A 88 41.50 -2.71 -10.89
CA ARG A 88 40.71 -3.30 -11.98
C ARG A 88 39.71 -2.25 -12.49
N ARG A 89 39.28 -2.43 -13.73
CA ARG A 89 38.37 -1.52 -14.43
C ARG A 89 37.09 -2.24 -14.87
N PRO A 90 36.31 -2.80 -13.92
CA PRO A 90 35.07 -3.49 -14.26
C PRO A 90 34.03 -2.51 -14.84
N PRO A 91 33.12 -2.95 -15.72
CA PRO A 91 31.98 -2.12 -16.12
C PRO A 91 31.24 -1.54 -14.91
N PRO A 92 30.64 -0.34 -15.01
CA PRO A 92 29.88 0.26 -13.92
C PRO A 92 28.82 -0.72 -13.41
N PHE A 93 28.79 -0.94 -12.09
CA PHE A 93 27.77 -1.81 -11.53
C PHE A 93 26.37 -1.24 -11.80
N TYR A 94 25.48 -2.12 -12.24
CA TYR A 94 24.08 -1.81 -12.44
C TYR A 94 23.23 -2.98 -11.93
N TYR A 95 22.07 -2.64 -11.42
CA TYR A 95 21.00 -3.56 -11.10
C TYR A 95 19.77 -3.29 -11.96
N ARG A 96 19.06 -4.35 -12.35
CA ARG A 96 17.77 -4.31 -13.06
C ARG A 96 16.89 -5.45 -12.55
N HIS A 97 15.62 -5.16 -12.28
CA HIS A 97 14.65 -6.21 -12.03
C HIS A 97 14.32 -6.97 -13.32
N GLN A 98 13.99 -8.25 -13.20
CA GLN A 98 13.31 -8.94 -14.29
C GLN A 98 11.82 -8.59 -14.27
N GLY A 99 11.29 -8.19 -15.42
CA GLY A 99 9.87 -7.84 -15.57
C GLY A 99 9.65 -6.35 -15.77
N SER A 100 8.60 -5.81 -15.14
CA SER A 100 8.22 -4.40 -15.27
C SER A 100 9.11 -3.49 -14.43
N ASP A 101 9.56 -2.38 -15.01
CA ASP A 101 10.24 -1.31 -14.27
C ASP A 101 9.28 -0.41 -13.49
N THR A 102 7.97 -0.60 -13.66
CA THR A 102 6.92 0.15 -12.98
C THR A 102 6.07 -0.75 -12.09
N ALA A 103 5.83 -0.28 -10.86
CA ALA A 103 4.94 -0.94 -9.93
C ALA A 103 3.46 -0.71 -10.32
N PRO A 104 2.55 -1.63 -9.96
CA PRO A 104 1.11 -1.41 -10.10
C PRO A 104 0.63 -0.21 -9.29
N ASP A 105 -0.32 0.56 -9.84
CA ASP A 105 -0.96 1.68 -9.13
C ASP A 105 -2.06 1.19 -8.18
N MET A 106 -1.63 0.72 -7.01
CA MET A 106 -2.53 0.20 -5.98
C MET A 106 -3.41 1.30 -5.36
N TRP A 107 -2.91 2.53 -5.27
CA TRP A 107 -3.67 3.62 -4.65
C TRP A 107 -4.88 4.03 -5.49
N SER A 108 -4.73 4.13 -6.82
CA SER A 108 -5.89 4.37 -7.68
C SER A 108 -6.88 3.22 -7.63
N THR A 109 -6.40 1.98 -7.55
CA THR A 109 -7.25 0.79 -7.40
C THR A 109 -8.10 0.87 -6.12
N LEU A 110 -7.49 1.20 -4.97
CA LEU A 110 -8.22 1.36 -3.70
C LEU A 110 -9.28 2.46 -3.77
N LYS A 111 -8.96 3.61 -4.39
CA LYS A 111 -9.92 4.71 -4.60
C LYS A 111 -11.09 4.29 -5.51
N GLN A 112 -10.80 3.61 -6.62
CA GLN A 112 -11.83 3.15 -7.57
C GLN A 112 -12.78 2.14 -6.94
N MET A 113 -12.26 1.26 -6.09
CA MET A 113 -13.04 0.30 -5.33
C MET A 113 -13.76 0.91 -4.12
N GLN A 114 -13.60 2.22 -3.87
CA GLN A 114 -14.17 2.95 -2.72
C GLN A 114 -13.76 2.34 -1.37
N LEU A 115 -12.53 1.84 -1.29
CA LEU A 115 -11.98 1.21 -0.09
C LEU A 115 -11.28 2.19 0.85
N THR A 116 -11.21 3.46 0.47
CA THR A 116 -10.62 4.53 1.29
C THR A 116 -11.46 4.82 2.54
N ASP A 117 -12.77 4.59 2.47
CA ASP A 117 -13.70 4.85 3.59
C ASP A 117 -13.55 3.84 4.74
N LEU A 118 -12.69 2.83 4.55
CA LEU A 118 -12.37 1.82 5.57
C LEU A 118 -11.38 2.31 6.62
N PHE A 119 -10.65 3.38 6.33
CA PHE A 119 -9.53 3.85 7.14
C PHE A 119 -9.91 5.09 7.92
N ASP A 120 -9.41 5.20 9.16
CA ASP A 120 -9.45 6.46 9.88
C ASP A 120 -8.62 7.53 9.14
N PRO A 121 -8.85 8.84 9.38
CA PRO A 121 -8.17 9.90 8.65
C PRO A 121 -6.63 9.81 8.70
N VAL A 122 -6.04 9.44 9.83
CA VAL A 122 -4.57 9.37 9.99
C VAL A 122 -4.01 8.23 9.15
N THR A 123 -4.65 7.06 9.16
CA THR A 123 -4.29 5.93 8.29
C THR A 123 -4.47 6.26 6.82
N LEU A 124 -5.54 6.95 6.45
CA LEU A 124 -5.77 7.38 5.08
C LEU A 124 -4.66 8.32 4.57
N PHE A 125 -4.27 9.31 5.37
CA PHE A 125 -3.18 10.23 5.02
C PHE A 125 -1.83 9.51 4.89
N ASP A 126 -1.51 8.62 5.83
CA ASP A 126 -0.25 7.88 5.79
C ASP A 126 -0.21 6.92 4.59
N LEU A 127 -1.30 6.22 4.26
CA LEU A 127 -1.36 5.38 3.06
C LEU A 127 -1.23 6.22 1.78
N SER A 128 -1.96 7.34 1.70
CA SER A 128 -1.91 8.22 0.53
C SER A 128 -0.51 8.76 0.29
N TYR A 129 0.18 9.18 1.35
CA TYR A 129 1.54 9.68 1.23
C TYR A 129 2.50 8.53 0.89
N PHE A 130 2.32 7.32 1.45
CA PHE A 130 3.17 6.16 1.17
C PHE A 130 3.16 5.79 -0.31
N PHE A 131 1.97 5.67 -0.89
CA PHE A 131 1.86 5.33 -2.31
C PHE A 131 2.37 6.45 -3.22
N SER A 132 2.23 7.72 -2.81
CA SER A 132 2.80 8.86 -3.55
C SER A 132 4.34 8.83 -3.53
N GLU A 133 4.95 8.54 -2.40
CA GLU A 133 6.40 8.44 -2.26
C GLU A 133 6.94 7.20 -2.99
N LEU A 134 6.23 6.07 -2.92
CA LEU A 134 6.55 4.85 -3.68
C LEU A 134 6.58 5.12 -5.19
N ASP A 135 5.58 5.82 -5.75
CA ASP A 135 5.59 6.22 -7.16
C ASP A 135 6.77 7.14 -7.47
N GLY A 136 7.00 8.17 -6.64
CA GLY A 136 8.13 9.09 -6.81
C GLY A 136 9.50 8.38 -6.86
N VAL A 137 9.71 7.41 -5.98
CA VAL A 137 10.91 6.55 -5.96
C VAL A 137 10.96 5.65 -7.20
N GLY A 138 9.83 5.08 -7.62
CA GLY A 138 9.72 4.34 -8.89
C GLY A 138 10.12 5.18 -10.10
N GLN A 139 9.66 6.44 -10.18
CA GLN A 139 10.04 7.35 -11.26
C GLN A 139 11.55 7.68 -11.25
N LYS A 140 12.18 7.78 -10.07
CA LYS A 140 13.65 7.89 -9.97
C LYS A 140 14.33 6.64 -10.53
N HIS A 141 13.83 5.46 -10.19
CA HIS A 141 14.36 4.18 -10.67
C HIS A 141 14.27 4.05 -12.19
N VAL A 142 13.13 4.38 -12.80
CA VAL A 142 12.96 4.36 -14.27
C VAL A 142 14.00 5.23 -14.98
N ARG A 143 14.30 6.43 -14.45
CA ARG A 143 15.35 7.31 -15.00
C ARG A 143 16.74 6.70 -14.89
N TYR A 144 17.02 5.98 -13.80
CA TYR A 144 18.25 5.22 -13.63
C TYR A 144 18.33 4.06 -14.64
N ILE A 145 17.27 3.26 -14.80
CA ILE A 145 17.21 2.15 -15.77
C ILE A 145 17.39 2.66 -17.20
N THR A 146 16.75 3.78 -17.55
CA THR A 146 16.90 4.40 -18.87
C THR A 146 18.36 4.77 -19.15
N PHE A 147 19.12 5.22 -18.14
CA PHE A 147 20.56 5.45 -18.31
C PHE A 147 21.31 4.14 -18.50
N VAL A 148 21.02 3.11 -17.69
CA VAL A 148 21.65 1.78 -17.81
C VAL A 148 21.48 1.23 -19.23
N GLU A 149 20.26 1.25 -19.75
CA GLU A 149 19.93 0.72 -21.07
C GLU A 149 20.62 1.46 -22.21
N ASN A 150 20.72 2.79 -22.11
CA ASN A 150 21.27 3.61 -23.18
C ASN A 150 22.79 3.79 -23.12
N GLN A 151 23.40 3.73 -21.93
CA GLN A 151 24.79 4.13 -21.71
C GLN A 151 25.66 2.99 -21.18
N ILE A 152 25.11 2.03 -20.43
CA ILE A 152 25.88 0.94 -19.83
C ILE A 152 25.80 -0.32 -20.69
N LEU A 153 24.58 -0.82 -20.96
CA LEU A 153 24.39 -2.08 -21.67
C LEU A 153 25.08 -2.13 -23.05
N PRO A 154 25.05 -1.08 -23.89
CA PRO A 154 25.72 -1.10 -25.19
C PRO A 154 27.25 -1.22 -25.08
N GLY A 155 27.83 -0.81 -23.95
CA GLY A 155 29.27 -0.83 -23.71
C GLY A 155 29.79 -2.09 -23.04
N LEU A 156 28.92 -3.02 -22.59
CA LEU A 156 29.35 -4.18 -21.80
C LEU A 156 30.28 -5.14 -22.55
N ASP A 157 30.05 -5.31 -23.86
CA ASP A 157 30.89 -6.15 -24.73
C ASP A 157 32.02 -5.34 -25.41
N SER A 158 32.17 -4.07 -25.06
CA SER A 158 33.19 -3.16 -25.61
C SER A 158 34.45 -3.09 -24.74
N ASN A 159 35.46 -2.34 -25.17
CA ASN A 159 36.67 -2.08 -24.39
C ASN A 159 36.37 -1.22 -23.15
N GLU A 160 37.16 -1.37 -22.08
CA GLU A 160 37.04 -0.62 -20.82
C GLU A 160 37.10 0.91 -21.02
N GLU A 161 37.78 1.38 -22.08
CA GLU A 161 37.89 2.80 -22.45
C GLU A 161 36.54 3.51 -22.67
N VAL A 162 35.45 2.74 -22.87
CA VAL A 162 34.08 3.29 -22.94
C VAL A 162 33.65 3.88 -21.59
N PHE A 163 34.02 3.22 -20.48
CA PHE A 163 33.59 3.58 -19.13
C PHE A 163 34.59 4.45 -18.37
N TYR A 164 35.86 4.37 -18.76
CA TYR A 164 36.98 5.01 -18.08
C TYR A 164 37.56 6.15 -18.92
N ASP A 165 38.15 7.14 -18.25
CA ASP A 165 38.89 8.22 -18.89
C ASP A 165 40.36 7.84 -19.14
N GLN A 166 41.15 8.77 -19.69
CA GLN A 166 42.57 8.55 -19.98
C GLN A 166 43.44 8.33 -18.73
N ASN A 167 42.97 8.79 -17.56
CA ASN A 167 43.63 8.59 -16.27
C ASN A 167 43.24 7.24 -15.64
N GLY A 168 42.32 6.49 -16.26
CA GLY A 168 41.75 5.26 -15.70
C GLY A 168 40.69 5.51 -14.64
N GLU A 169 40.17 6.74 -14.52
CA GLU A 169 39.07 7.06 -13.61
C GLU A 169 37.72 6.77 -14.26
N LEU A 170 36.77 6.30 -13.45
CA LEU A 170 35.40 6.11 -13.94
C LEU A 170 34.82 7.47 -14.34
N ARG A 171 34.34 7.58 -15.58
CA ARG A 171 33.76 8.82 -16.11
C ARG A 171 32.58 9.28 -15.27
N MET A 172 32.37 10.60 -15.24
CA MET A 172 31.45 11.25 -14.32
C MET A 172 30.00 10.78 -14.45
N GLU A 173 29.55 10.51 -15.67
CA GLU A 173 28.18 10.07 -15.99
C GLU A 173 27.86 8.70 -15.39
N PHE A 174 28.81 7.75 -15.45
CA PHE A 174 28.64 6.43 -14.85
C PHE A 174 28.69 6.50 -13.32
N ARG A 175 29.61 7.31 -12.77
CA ARG A 175 29.67 7.56 -11.34
C ARG A 175 28.37 8.18 -10.82
N ALA A 176 27.83 9.16 -11.54
CA ALA A 176 26.56 9.78 -11.21
C ALA A 176 25.41 8.77 -11.24
N ASN A 177 25.39 7.85 -12.22
CA ASN A 177 24.36 6.82 -12.29
C ASN A 177 24.48 5.80 -11.14
N MET A 178 25.70 5.40 -10.76
CA MET A 178 25.92 4.55 -9.58
C MET A 178 25.49 5.25 -8.28
N ASN A 179 25.65 6.57 -8.19
CA ASN A 179 25.13 7.34 -7.07
C ASN A 179 23.59 7.38 -7.04
N ARG A 180 22.92 7.43 -8.19
CA ARG A 180 21.44 7.29 -8.25
C ARG A 180 20.99 5.93 -7.73
N LEU A 181 21.74 4.86 -8.03
CA LEU A 181 21.45 3.54 -7.50
C LEU A 181 21.62 3.49 -5.97
N ARG A 182 22.67 4.12 -5.41
CA ARG A 182 22.84 4.26 -3.96
C ARG A 182 21.72 5.07 -3.31
N GLU A 183 21.31 6.18 -3.94
CA GLU A 183 20.16 6.98 -3.48
C GLU A 183 18.88 6.14 -3.46
N HIS A 184 18.65 5.33 -4.49
CA HIS A 184 17.50 4.44 -4.56
C HIS A 184 17.47 3.43 -3.41
N VAL A 185 18.62 2.85 -3.01
CA VAL A 185 18.69 1.99 -1.82
C VAL A 185 18.27 2.75 -0.56
N GLN A 186 18.76 3.99 -0.38
CA GLN A 186 18.37 4.81 0.79
C GLN A 186 16.88 5.14 0.82
N ASP A 187 16.32 5.48 -0.35
CA ASP A 187 14.88 5.73 -0.52
C ASP A 187 14.06 4.46 -0.18
N ASN A 188 14.47 3.28 -0.66
CA ASN A 188 13.82 2.01 -0.34
C ASN A 188 13.94 1.64 1.14
N LEU A 189 15.09 1.90 1.79
CA LEU A 189 15.26 1.69 3.23
C LEU A 189 14.32 2.59 4.05
N ARG A 190 13.99 3.79 3.56
CA ARG A 190 12.98 4.64 4.19
C ARG A 190 11.57 4.09 3.98
N LEU A 191 11.23 3.70 2.74
CA LEU A 191 9.93 3.12 2.43
C LEU A 191 9.65 1.83 3.21
N THR A 192 10.65 0.96 3.38
CA THR A 192 10.52 -0.30 4.16
C THR A 192 10.21 -0.05 5.63
N ARG A 193 10.91 0.89 6.28
CA ARG A 193 10.60 1.28 7.68
C ARG A 193 9.20 1.85 7.84
N TRP A 194 8.73 2.61 6.86
CA TRP A 194 7.38 3.13 6.88
C TRP A 194 6.34 2.04 6.61
N ALA A 195 6.61 1.13 5.68
CA ALA A 195 5.77 -0.04 5.45
C ALA A 195 5.65 -0.90 6.72
N ASP A 196 6.72 -1.09 7.50
CA ASP A 196 6.68 -1.75 8.81
C ASP A 196 5.67 -1.10 9.76
N CYS A 197 5.69 0.22 9.86
CA CYS A 197 4.77 0.99 10.68
C CYS A 197 3.31 0.82 10.22
N LEU A 198 3.07 0.91 8.90
CA LEU A 198 1.74 0.74 8.31
C LEU A 198 1.21 -0.68 8.50
N VAL A 199 2.04 -1.70 8.31
CA VAL A 199 1.67 -3.11 8.56
C VAL A 199 1.29 -3.30 10.03
N TYR A 200 2.08 -2.76 10.96
CA TYR A 200 1.76 -2.81 12.38
C TYR A 200 0.42 -2.11 12.69
N ARG A 201 0.17 -0.93 12.08
CA ARG A 201 -1.10 -0.21 12.26
C ARG A 201 -2.29 -1.00 11.74
N LEU A 202 -2.21 -1.50 10.50
CA LEU A 202 -3.32 -2.21 9.85
C LEU A 202 -3.66 -3.52 10.55
N GLY A 203 -2.67 -4.18 11.17
CA GLY A 203 -2.88 -5.40 11.94
C GLY A 203 -3.32 -5.19 13.40
N ALA A 204 -3.40 -3.95 13.87
CA ALA A 204 -3.74 -3.67 15.26
C ALA A 204 -5.25 -3.69 15.50
N THR A 205 -5.67 -4.13 16.70
CA THR A 205 -7.07 -4.08 17.13
C THR A 205 -7.51 -2.69 17.61
N ARG A 206 -6.64 -1.67 17.51
CA ARG A 206 -6.86 -0.30 17.96
C ARG A 206 -6.43 0.69 16.90
N THR A 207 -7.00 1.90 16.93
CA THR A 207 -6.56 3.03 16.11
C THR A 207 -5.41 3.78 16.78
N PHE A 208 -4.67 4.56 15.99
CA PHE A 208 -3.55 5.37 16.45
C PHE A 208 -3.69 6.80 15.93
N ASP A 209 -3.56 7.78 16.82
CA ASP A 209 -3.52 9.19 16.43
C ASP A 209 -2.12 9.61 15.92
N GLN A 210 -1.09 8.82 16.23
CA GLN A 210 0.29 9.01 15.79
C GLN A 210 0.44 8.63 14.32
N SER A 211 1.06 9.50 13.52
CA SER A 211 1.40 9.22 12.12
C SER A 211 2.65 8.34 11.99
N CYS A 212 2.64 7.46 10.98
CA CYS A 212 3.80 6.65 10.59
C CYS A 212 4.89 7.47 9.88
N LEU A 213 4.63 8.75 9.59
CA LEU A 213 5.58 9.73 9.07
C LEU A 213 6.45 10.38 10.14
N SER A 214 6.25 10.00 11.39
CA SER A 214 7.15 10.41 12.46
C SER A 214 8.59 10.01 12.10
N VAL A 215 9.56 10.80 12.58
CA VAL A 215 10.99 10.62 12.26
C VAL A 215 11.45 9.18 12.49
N ASP A 216 10.92 8.52 13.52
CA ASP A 216 11.29 7.16 13.89
C ASP A 216 10.44 6.06 13.24
N HIS A 217 9.38 6.42 12.49
CA HIS A 217 8.41 5.48 11.91
C HIS A 217 7.88 4.45 12.94
N GLN A 218 7.62 4.92 14.16
CA GLN A 218 7.21 4.08 15.27
C GLN A 218 5.87 4.51 15.84
N LEU A 219 5.05 3.53 16.17
CA LEU A 219 3.82 3.70 16.92
C LEU A 219 3.98 3.15 18.32
N ASP A 220 3.16 3.63 19.26
CA ASP A 220 3.12 3.12 20.62
C ASP A 220 2.93 1.59 20.65
N GLY A 221 3.84 0.88 21.32
CA GLY A 221 3.81 -0.58 21.42
C GLY A 221 4.41 -1.33 20.22
N MET A 222 4.93 -0.63 19.22
CA MET A 222 5.71 -1.21 18.14
C MET A 222 7.14 -1.51 18.60
N SER A 223 7.57 -2.77 18.55
CA SER A 223 8.96 -3.14 18.79
C SER A 223 9.85 -2.63 17.65
N ARG A 224 10.99 -2.00 17.96
CA ARG A 224 12.03 -1.74 16.95
C ARG A 224 12.54 -3.07 16.40
N ARG A 225 12.53 -3.23 15.08
CA ARG A 225 13.40 -4.22 14.44
C ARG A 225 14.84 -3.71 14.56
N LEU A 226 15.73 -4.58 15.04
CA LEU A 226 17.18 -4.38 15.09
C LEU A 226 17.78 -4.56 13.70
#